data_AF-A0A7S2J9C5-F1
#
_entry.id   AF-A0A7S2J9C5-F1
#
_cell.length_a   1.000
_cell.length_b   1.000
_cell.length_c   1.000
_cell.angle_alpha   90.00
_cell.angle_beta   90.00
_cell.angle_gamma   90.00
#
_symmetry.space_group_name_H-M   'P 1'
#
loop_
_entity.id
_entity.type
_entity.pdbx_description
1 polymer ?
#
loop_
_entity_poly.entity_id
_entity_poly.type
_entity_poly.pdbx_seq_one_letter_code
_entity_poly.pdbx_strand_id
1 'polypeptide(L)'
;MECLNYDTISFADILCQVNDMVSPKSEGVFRLTDFKKKRKFAGTFFSLFSSLNKFLAFEHRDPFLTKQDQMENPNFSDWDRWCQDEYLRLAMEEGEEPDEGDGADGG
;
A
#
# COMPACT_ATOMS: atom_id res chain seq x y z
N MET A 1 0.51 6.63 -17.85
CA MET A 1 0.66 7.70 -16.84
C MET A 1 0.23 9.06 -17.38
N GLU A 2 0.46 9.36 -18.67
CA GLU A 2 0.03 10.62 -19.30
C GLU A 2 -1.47 10.91 -19.19
N CYS A 3 -2.35 9.90 -19.32
CA CYS A 3 -3.79 10.06 -19.14
C CYS A 3 -4.21 10.43 -17.69
N LEU A 4 -3.29 10.32 -16.74
CA LEU A 4 -3.46 10.68 -15.34
C LEU A 4 -2.59 11.91 -14.96
N ASN A 5 -2.00 12.61 -15.94
CA ASN A 5 -1.05 13.72 -15.75
C ASN A 5 0.20 13.37 -14.92
N TYR A 6 0.61 12.10 -14.90
CA TYR A 6 1.91 11.71 -14.35
C TYR A 6 2.97 11.67 -15.46
N ASP A 7 4.16 12.15 -15.13
CA ASP A 7 5.34 12.01 -15.99
C ASP A 7 5.62 10.53 -16.26
N THR A 8 5.89 10.21 -17.52
CA THR A 8 6.28 8.84 -17.89
C THR A 8 7.72 8.58 -17.53
N ILE A 9 7.95 7.52 -16.75
CA ILE A 9 9.29 7.04 -16.44
C ILE A 9 9.70 6.01 -17.50
N SER A 10 10.98 6.04 -17.89
CA SER A 10 11.49 5.06 -18.85
C SER A 10 11.50 3.65 -18.24
N PHE A 11 11.29 2.63 -19.07
CA PHE A 11 11.38 1.25 -18.58
C PHE A 11 12.78 0.92 -18.03
N ALA A 12 13.83 1.54 -18.57
CA ALA A 12 15.19 1.35 -18.08
C ALA A 12 15.34 1.84 -16.63
N ASP A 13 14.79 3.00 -16.30
CA ASP A 13 14.82 3.54 -14.93
C ASP A 13 13.98 2.69 -13.97
N ILE A 14 12.80 2.23 -14.43
CA ILE A 14 11.98 1.28 -13.68
C ILE A 14 12.74 -0.03 -13.43
N LEU A 15 13.45 -0.55 -14.44
CA LEU A 15 14.25 -1.76 -14.31
C LEU A 15 15.38 -1.59 -13.29
N CYS A 16 16.07 -0.44 -13.30
CA CYS A 16 17.05 -0.09 -12.27
C CYS A 16 16.42 -0.09 -10.88
N GLN A 17 15.29 0.60 -10.71
CA GLN A 17 14.58 0.70 -9.43
C GLN A 17 14.18 -0.68 -8.88
N VAL A 18 13.63 -1.58 -9.73
CA VAL A 18 13.24 -2.92 -9.26
C VAL A 18 14.46 -3.83 -9.01
N ASN A 19 15.57 -3.64 -9.72
CA ASN A 19 16.82 -4.32 -9.43
C ASN A 19 17.37 -3.91 -8.07
N ASP A 20 17.38 -2.62 -7.74
CA ASP A 20 17.83 -2.14 -6.43
C ASP A 20 16.93 -2.67 -5.31
N MET A 21 15.62 -2.63 -5.53
CA MET A 21 14.61 -3.05 -4.55
C MET A 21 14.69 -4.56 -4.25
N VAL A 22 14.79 -5.42 -5.27
CA VAL A 22 14.78 -6.88 -5.11
C VAL A 22 16.19 -7.46 -4.94
N SER A 23 17.20 -6.78 -5.48
CA SER A 23 18.61 -7.19 -5.52
C SER A 23 18.79 -8.64 -5.99
N PRO A 24 18.32 -8.99 -7.21
CA PRO A 24 18.45 -10.36 -7.73
C PRO A 24 19.91 -10.76 -7.93
N LYS A 25 20.18 -12.07 -8.03
CA LYS A 25 21.54 -12.57 -8.28
C LYS A 25 22.12 -12.11 -9.62
N SER A 26 21.26 -11.97 -10.63
CA SER A 26 21.62 -11.48 -11.96
C SER A 26 20.65 -10.37 -12.31
N GLU A 27 21.17 -9.25 -12.77
CA GLU A 27 20.38 -8.08 -13.12
C GLU A 27 19.29 -8.43 -14.13
N GLY A 28 18.08 -7.93 -13.90
CA GLY A 28 16.90 -8.20 -14.73
C GLY A 28 16.35 -9.62 -14.66
N VAL A 29 16.98 -10.53 -13.91
CA VAL A 29 16.54 -11.93 -13.76
C VAL A 29 16.00 -12.16 -12.36
N PHE A 30 14.70 -11.91 -12.19
CA PHE A 30 14.02 -12.06 -10.91
C PHE A 30 13.46 -13.48 -10.74
N ARG A 31 13.89 -14.17 -9.67
CA ARG A 31 13.42 -15.52 -9.34
C ARG A 31 12.57 -15.49 -8.08
N LEU A 32 11.71 -16.51 -7.91
CA LEU A 32 10.90 -16.67 -6.71
C LEU A 32 11.73 -16.64 -5.41
N THR A 33 12.96 -17.18 -5.45
CA THR A 33 13.89 -17.15 -4.32
C THR A 33 14.27 -15.74 -3.88
N ASP A 34 14.34 -14.79 -4.82
CA ASP A 34 14.72 -13.40 -4.53
C ASP A 34 13.57 -12.71 -3.77
N PHE A 35 12.34 -12.90 -4.24
CA PHE A 35 11.13 -12.41 -3.57
C PHE A 35 10.90 -13.07 -2.20
N LYS A 36 11.21 -14.37 -2.06
CA LYS A 36 11.13 -15.05 -0.75
C LYS A 36 12.12 -14.52 0.28
N LYS A 37 13.27 -14.00 -0.17
CA LYS A 37 14.27 -13.33 0.69
C LYS A 37 13.90 -11.88 0.98
N LYS A 38 13.32 -11.17 0.00
CA LYS A 38 12.93 -9.76 0.07
C LYS A 38 11.41 -9.60 0.12
N ARG A 39 10.74 -10.32 1.03
CA ARG A 39 9.26 -10.43 1.05
C ARG A 39 8.55 -9.08 1.11
N LYS A 40 9.09 -8.15 1.92
CA LYS A 40 8.56 -6.78 2.07
C LYS A 40 8.48 -5.97 0.77
N PHE A 41 9.19 -6.37 -0.27
CA PHE A 41 9.21 -5.67 -1.56
C PHE A 41 8.49 -6.42 -2.68
N ALA A 42 8.10 -7.69 -2.44
CA ALA A 42 7.43 -8.49 -3.45
C ALA A 42 6.08 -7.88 -3.85
N GLY A 43 5.31 -7.37 -2.87
CA GLY A 43 4.03 -6.71 -3.13
C GLY A 43 4.16 -5.48 -4.03
N THR A 44 5.13 -4.61 -3.73
CA THR A 44 5.43 -3.42 -4.56
C THR A 44 5.86 -3.82 -5.97
N PHE A 45 6.77 -4.80 -6.10
CA PHE A 45 7.24 -5.29 -7.39
C PHE A 45 6.08 -5.75 -8.28
N PHE A 46 5.17 -6.59 -7.76
CA PHE A 46 4.05 -7.07 -8.56
C PHE A 46 3.03 -5.96 -8.84
N SER A 47 2.80 -5.06 -7.87
CA SER A 47 1.86 -3.94 -8.04
C SER A 47 2.27 -3.04 -9.20
N LEU A 48 3.57 -2.75 -9.35
CA LEU A 48 4.12 -1.99 -10.47
C LEU A 48 3.69 -2.54 -11.85
N PHE A 49 3.66 -3.87 -12.03
CA PHE A 49 3.33 -4.50 -13.31
C PHE A 49 1.85 -4.92 -13.46
N SER A 50 1.09 -5.00 -12.36
CA SER A 50 -0.25 -5.61 -12.37
C SER A 50 -1.37 -4.76 -11.79
N SER A 51 -1.07 -3.70 -11.03
CA SER A 51 -2.08 -2.89 -10.37
C SER A 51 -1.61 -1.45 -10.18
N LEU A 52 -2.06 -0.57 -11.07
CA LEU A 52 -1.76 0.85 -11.00
C LEU A 52 -2.23 1.48 -9.68
N ASN A 53 -3.42 1.14 -9.20
CA ASN A 53 -3.96 1.67 -7.95
C ASN A 53 -3.07 1.32 -6.74
N LYS A 54 -2.63 0.06 -6.64
CA LYS A 54 -1.73 -0.37 -5.54
C LYS A 54 -0.36 0.26 -5.67
N PHE A 55 0.14 0.44 -6.89
CA PHE A 55 1.40 1.12 -7.13
C PHE A 55 1.34 2.61 -6.74
N LEU A 56 0.30 3.33 -7.14
CA LEU A 56 0.12 4.74 -6.78
C LEU A 56 -0.06 4.93 -5.28
N ALA A 57 -0.82 4.07 -4.62
CA ALA A 57 -0.95 4.08 -3.15
C ALA A 57 0.42 3.92 -2.46
N PHE A 58 1.30 3.08 -3.02
CA PHE A 58 2.67 2.93 -2.53
C PHE A 58 3.54 4.17 -2.80
N GLU A 59 3.47 4.76 -3.99
CA GLU A 59 4.26 5.96 -4.37
C GLU A 59 3.84 7.20 -3.57
N HIS A 60 2.55 7.32 -3.25
CA HIS A 60 1.99 8.48 -2.55
C HIS A 60 2.04 8.36 -1.02
N ARG A 61 2.51 7.24 -0.47
CA ARG A 61 2.56 7.05 0.98
C ARG A 61 3.51 8.06 1.62
N ASP A 62 3.17 8.51 2.82
CA ASP A 62 4.07 9.33 3.62
C ASP A 62 5.16 8.44 4.28
N PRO A 63 6.46 8.64 3.97
CA PRO A 63 7.54 7.88 4.59
C PRO A 63 7.65 8.06 6.11
N PHE A 64 7.23 9.21 6.65
CA PHE A 64 7.25 9.49 8.09
C PHE A 64 6.15 8.73 8.80
N LEU A 65 4.91 8.77 8.29
CA LEU A 65 3.80 8.00 8.84
C LEU A 65 4.09 6.49 8.78
N THR A 66 4.62 6.02 7.64
CA THR A 66 5.00 4.61 7.48
C THR A 66 6.06 4.18 8.50
N LYS A 67 7.05 5.04 8.80
CA LYS A 67 8.08 4.74 9.81
C LYS A 67 7.52 4.79 11.23
N GLN A 68 6.67 5.76 11.52
CA GLN A 68 6.03 5.90 12.82
C GLN A 68 5.20 4.65 13.14
N ASP A 69 4.34 4.22 12.21
CA ASP A 69 3.52 3.01 12.35
C ASP A 69 4.36 1.73 12.52
N GLN A 70 5.53 1.65 11.84
CA GLN A 70 6.49 0.56 12.07
C GLN A 70 7.13 0.60 13.46
N MET A 71 7.33 1.79 14.04
CA MET A 71 7.88 1.94 15.39
C MET A 71 6.84 1.67 16.47
N GLU A 72 5.60 2.09 16.26
CA GLU A 72 4.48 1.87 17.19
C GLU A 72 4.02 0.42 17.17
N ASN A 73 3.95 -0.20 15.99
CA ASN A 73 3.48 -1.57 15.80
C ASN A 73 4.55 -2.47 15.15
N PRO A 74 5.69 -2.74 15.79
CA PRO A 74 6.82 -3.43 15.17
C PRO A 74 6.53 -4.89 14.79
N ASN A 75 5.54 -5.51 15.43
CA ASN A 75 5.16 -6.90 15.19
C ASN A 75 4.02 -7.08 14.18
N PHE A 76 3.45 -5.98 13.66
CA PHE A 76 2.38 -6.06 12.67
C PHE A 76 2.93 -6.47 11.32
N SER A 77 2.28 -7.49 10.72
CA SER A 77 2.45 -7.84 9.33
C SER A 77 1.73 -6.85 8.41
N ASP A 78 2.01 -6.93 7.11
CA ASP A 78 1.32 -6.11 6.10
C ASP A 78 -0.20 -6.36 6.12
N TRP A 79 -0.64 -7.57 6.47
CA TRP A 79 -2.06 -7.91 6.62
C TRP A 79 -2.68 -7.24 7.84
N ASP A 80 -1.97 -7.19 8.96
CA ASP A 80 -2.46 -6.56 10.19
C ASP A 80 -2.66 -5.06 9.98
N ARG A 81 -1.71 -4.40 9.30
CA ARG A 81 -1.80 -2.98 8.94
C ARG A 81 -2.96 -2.71 7.99
N TRP A 82 -3.11 -3.52 6.95
CA TRP A 82 -4.23 -3.38 6.03
C TRP A 82 -5.59 -3.57 6.73
N CYS A 83 -5.70 -4.58 7.61
CA CYS A 83 -6.92 -4.79 8.39
C CYS A 83 -7.23 -3.62 9.31
N GLN A 84 -6.21 -3.05 9.96
CA GLN A 84 -6.38 -1.89 10.83
C GLN A 84 -6.97 -0.71 10.05
N ASP A 85 -6.37 -0.32 8.93
CA ASP A 85 -6.87 0.77 8.10
C ASP A 85 -8.30 0.51 7.61
N GLU A 86 -8.59 -0.73 7.20
CA GLU A 86 -9.90 -1.12 6.70
C GLU A 86 -10.97 -1.10 7.80
N TYR A 87 -10.64 -1.57 9.01
CA TYR A 87 -11.57 -1.50 10.15
C TYR A 87 -11.83 -0.06 10.58
N LEU A 88 -10.82 0.81 10.58
CA LEU A 88 -10.99 2.24 10.84
C LEU A 88 -11.89 2.90 9.81
N ARG A 89 -11.68 2.61 8.52
CA ARG A 89 -12.53 3.11 7.43
C ARG A 89 -13.99 2.69 7.61
N LEU A 90 -14.24 1.39 7.87
CA LEU A 90 -15.58 0.87 8.10
C LEU A 90 -16.27 1.50 9.32
N ALA A 91 -15.54 1.69 10.42
CA ALA A 91 -16.08 2.31 11.62
C ALA A 91 -16.45 3.80 11.41
N MET A 92 -15.72 4.51 10.54
CA MET A 92 -16.07 5.88 10.15
C MET A 92 -17.33 5.91 9.27
N GLU A 93 -17.47 4.96 8.34
CA GLU A 93 -18.65 4.83 7.47
C GLU A 93 -19.93 4.47 8.27
N GLU A 94 -19.83 3.67 9.33
CA GLU A 94 -20.96 3.29 10.19
C GLU A 94 -21.38 4.43 11.15
N GLY A 95 -20.47 5.35 11.48
CA GLY A 95 -20.75 6.51 12.34
C GLY A 95 -21.43 7.70 11.65
N GLU A 96 -21.61 7.64 10.31
CA GLU A 96 -22.29 8.67 9.52
C GLU A 96 -23.77 8.37 9.25
N GLU A 97 -24.31 7.26 9.75
CA GLU A 97 -25.77 7.07 9.80
C GLU A 97 -26.35 8.21 10.67
N PRO A 98 -27.17 9.12 10.12
CA PRO A 98 -27.89 10.06 10.96
C PRO A 98 -28.73 9.25 11.94
N ASP A 99 -28.71 9.65 13.20
CA ASP A 99 -29.62 9.17 14.25
C ASP A 99 -31.08 9.46 13.84
N GLU A 100 -31.61 8.69 12.89
CA GLU A 100 -33.02 8.68 12.53
C GLU A 100 -33.74 7.67 13.45
N GLY A 101 -34.01 8.12 14.67
CA GLY A 101 -34.94 7.50 15.61
C GLY A 101 -34.75 8.10 17.01
N ASP A 102 -35.69 8.81 17.63
CA ASP A 102 -37.14 8.72 17.53
C ASP A 102 -37.74 9.97 18.16
N GLY A 103 -38.65 10.63 17.45
CA GLY A 103 -39.51 11.63 18.07
C GLY A 103 -40.77 10.95 18.59
N ALA A 104 -40.86 10.66 19.89
CA ALA A 104 -42.13 10.53 20.59
C ALA A 104 -42.03 10.55 22.12
N ASP A 105 -42.67 11.56 22.70
CA ASP A 105 -43.46 11.54 23.95
C ASP A 105 -42.76 11.62 25.33
N GLY A 106 -43.26 12.56 26.14
CA GLY A 106 -43.12 12.54 27.60
C GLY A 106 -42.71 13.85 28.28
N GLY A 107 -43.67 14.76 28.54
CA GLY A 107 -43.51 15.85 29.52
C GLY A 107 -44.40 17.07 29.34
#